data_AF-A0A133ZXF8-F1
#
_entry.id   AF-A0A133ZXF8-F1
#
_cell.length_a   1.000
_cell.length_b   1.000
_cell.length_c   1.000
_cell.angle_alpha   90.00
_cell.angle_beta   90.00
_cell.angle_gamma   90.00
#
_symmetry.space_group_name_H-M   'P 1'
#
loop_
_entity.id
_entity.type
_entity.pdbx_description
1 polymer ?
#
loop_
_entity_poly.entity_id
_entity_poly.type
_entity_poly.pdbx_seq_one_letter_code
_entity_poly.pdbx_strand_id
1 'polypeptide(L)'
;MNIKLIKLIILLIFFSVNIGYSSTGEIEDIDENDPNVLKFLNKRNINFKKPPYDENPWYNTGILEFSLHSPERTKYRFLMYFKTFEKVDYEVIDNRGQNFSIFKDITLDSLLDANFLDTFYSNSPLKLKNKKRFLFGKVSSVGYVKESLINVLKLELYFINPNNTLETKVFFKTGWLTGLLDKHGHEKEKLEDGFDISSNNPKDVVTIITGHEVVHKVSEDLEGTEKELYDFVMKLFKDEIPKEYFEYRDKGYIK
;
A
#
# COMPACT_ATOMS: atom_id res chain seq x y z
N MET A 1 1.75 34.37 -7.36
CA MET A 1 0.65 33.41 -7.10
C MET A 1 0.45 33.29 -5.58
N ASN A 2 -0.75 33.54 -5.06
CA ASN A 2 -0.99 33.76 -3.63
C ASN A 2 -0.99 32.42 -2.86
N ILE A 3 -0.29 32.31 -1.73
CA ILE A 3 -0.14 31.03 -0.97
C ILE A 3 -1.49 30.44 -0.55
N LYS A 4 -2.50 31.29 -0.31
CA LYS A 4 -3.88 30.84 -0.05
C LYS A 4 -4.52 30.14 -1.26
N LEU A 5 -4.19 30.57 -2.48
CA LEU A 5 -4.69 29.99 -3.73
C LEU A 5 -4.06 28.61 -3.98
N ILE A 6 -2.75 28.45 -3.70
CA ILE A 6 -2.05 27.15 -3.80
C ILE A 6 -2.62 26.15 -2.79
N LYS A 7 -2.87 26.58 -1.55
CA LYS A 7 -3.51 25.72 -0.53
C LYS A 7 -4.92 25.30 -0.94
N LEU A 8 -5.70 26.20 -1.53
CA LEU A 8 -7.05 25.91 -2.00
C LEU A 8 -7.04 24.97 -3.20
N ILE A 9 -6.07 25.10 -4.13
CA ILE A 9 -5.93 24.21 -5.29
C ILE A 9 -5.52 22.80 -4.85
N ILE A 10 -4.57 22.66 -3.91
CA ILE A 10 -4.20 21.34 -3.36
C ILE A 10 -5.42 20.73 -2.66
N LEU A 11 -6.14 21.49 -1.83
CA LEU A 11 -7.35 21.01 -1.15
C LEU A 11 -8.47 20.63 -2.14
N LEU A 12 -8.65 21.39 -3.22
CA LEU A 12 -9.62 21.09 -4.27
C LEU A 12 -9.25 19.85 -5.06
N ILE A 13 -7.97 19.59 -5.34
CA ILE A 13 -7.52 18.33 -5.96
C ILE A 13 -7.84 17.15 -5.02
N PHE A 14 -7.66 17.30 -3.70
CA PHE A 14 -8.08 16.29 -2.72
C PHE A 14 -9.60 16.03 -2.72
N PHE A 15 -10.44 17.02 -3.08
CA PHE A 15 -11.90 16.87 -3.12
C PHE A 15 -12.45 16.51 -4.52
N SER A 16 -11.81 16.91 -5.62
CA SER A 16 -12.31 16.68 -6.98
C SER A 16 -11.93 15.32 -7.57
N VAL A 17 -10.91 14.65 -7.01
CA VAL A 17 -10.58 13.26 -7.36
C VAL A 17 -11.55 12.25 -6.70
N ASN A 18 -12.45 12.71 -5.81
CA ASN A 18 -13.52 11.89 -5.22
C ASN A 18 -14.72 11.63 -6.14
N ILE A 19 -14.69 12.04 -7.42
CA ILE A 19 -15.65 11.54 -8.42
C ILE A 19 -15.02 10.34 -9.13
N GLY A 20 -14.60 9.35 -8.36
CA GLY A 20 -14.12 8.07 -8.86
C GLY A 20 -15.30 7.13 -9.05
N TYR A 21 -15.64 6.84 -10.30
CA TYR A 21 -16.46 5.73 -10.80
C TYR A 21 -17.17 4.89 -9.72
N SER A 22 -18.33 5.36 -9.27
CA SER A 22 -19.38 4.45 -8.82
C SER A 22 -20.04 3.91 -10.08
N SER A 23 -19.50 2.84 -10.68
CA SER A 23 -20.21 2.12 -11.73
C SER A 23 -21.37 1.35 -11.09
N THR A 24 -22.47 2.05 -10.82
CA THR A 24 -23.79 1.44 -10.68
C THR A 24 -24.42 1.18 -12.06
N GLY A 25 -23.60 1.13 -13.13
CA GLY A 25 -24.02 0.57 -14.40
C GLY A 25 -24.24 -0.92 -14.20
N GLU A 26 -25.27 -1.47 -14.83
CA GLU A 26 -25.55 -2.91 -14.85
C GLU A 26 -24.24 -3.68 -15.02
N ILE A 27 -23.91 -4.52 -14.03
CA ILE A 27 -22.75 -5.39 -14.11
C ILE A 27 -23.06 -6.35 -15.25
N GLU A 28 -22.49 -6.11 -16.43
CA GLU A 28 -22.45 -7.10 -17.51
C GLU A 28 -21.93 -8.42 -16.90
N ASP A 29 -22.48 -9.56 -17.32
CA ASP A 29 -22.05 -10.87 -16.85
C ASP A 29 -20.53 -10.98 -16.97
N ILE A 30 -19.83 -10.91 -15.83
CA ILE A 30 -18.37 -10.99 -15.76
C ILE A 30 -17.98 -12.41 -16.22
N ASP A 31 -17.24 -12.51 -17.32
CA ASP A 31 -16.66 -13.80 -17.73
C ASP A 31 -15.53 -14.16 -16.77
N GLU A 32 -15.79 -15.09 -15.85
CA GLU A 32 -14.81 -15.61 -14.90
C GLU A 32 -13.59 -16.26 -15.58
N ASN A 33 -13.66 -16.52 -16.90
CA ASN A 33 -12.56 -17.08 -17.69
C ASN A 33 -11.73 -16.00 -18.42
N ASP A 34 -12.09 -14.72 -18.32
CA ASP A 34 -11.27 -13.63 -18.88
C ASP A 34 -9.92 -13.61 -18.15
N PRO A 35 -8.78 -13.73 -18.86
CA PRO A 35 -7.45 -13.71 -18.25
C PRO A 35 -7.12 -12.40 -17.51
N ASN A 36 -7.87 -11.32 -17.75
CA ASN A 36 -7.74 -10.06 -17.05
C ASN A 36 -8.57 -10.01 -15.77
N VAL A 37 -9.47 -10.97 -15.53
CA VAL A 37 -10.22 -11.05 -14.27
C VAL A 37 -9.33 -11.71 -13.22
N LEU A 38 -9.16 -11.02 -12.09
CA LEU A 38 -8.40 -11.55 -10.98
C LEU A 38 -9.18 -12.66 -10.26
N LYS A 39 -8.45 -13.71 -9.88
CA LYS A 39 -9.01 -14.78 -9.06
C LYS A 39 -9.02 -14.38 -7.59
N PHE A 40 -10.16 -14.62 -6.94
CA PHE A 40 -10.26 -14.43 -5.50
C PHE A 40 -9.51 -15.55 -4.76
N LEU A 41 -8.57 -15.18 -3.87
CA LEU A 41 -7.84 -16.09 -3.02
C LEU A 41 -8.60 -16.25 -1.70
N ASN A 42 -9.33 -17.35 -1.53
CA ASN A 42 -10.10 -17.58 -0.31
C ASN A 42 -9.25 -18.15 0.84
N LYS A 43 -8.24 -17.43 1.30
CA LYS A 43 -7.38 -17.88 2.43
C LYS A 43 -8.15 -17.96 3.75
N ARG A 44 -9.29 -17.27 3.84
CA ARG A 44 -10.03 -17.05 5.09
C ARG A 44 -11.38 -17.76 5.15
N ASN A 45 -11.67 -18.60 4.16
CA ASN A 45 -12.92 -19.34 4.02
C ASN A 45 -14.17 -18.43 4.09
N ILE A 46 -14.08 -17.23 3.52
CA ILE A 46 -15.18 -16.27 3.40
C ILE A 46 -16.12 -16.74 2.29
N ASN A 47 -17.43 -16.70 2.54
CA ASN A 47 -18.44 -17.09 1.57
C ASN A 47 -18.89 -15.89 0.72
N PHE A 48 -18.39 -15.80 -0.51
CA PHE A 48 -18.68 -14.71 -1.46
C PHE A 48 -19.93 -14.94 -2.33
N LYS A 49 -20.61 -16.09 -2.21
CA LYS A 49 -21.84 -16.36 -2.99
C LYS A 49 -23.03 -15.48 -2.58
N LYS A 50 -22.90 -14.73 -1.49
CA LYS A 50 -23.67 -13.52 -1.25
C LYS A 50 -22.71 -12.36 -1.49
N PRO A 51 -23.05 -11.37 -2.34
CA PRO A 51 -22.30 -10.14 -2.35
C PRO A 51 -22.15 -9.63 -0.91
N PRO A 52 -21.04 -8.97 -0.55
CA PRO A 52 -20.85 -8.40 0.79
C PRO A 52 -21.92 -7.35 1.17
N TYR A 53 -22.87 -7.08 0.27
CA TYR A 53 -23.93 -6.10 0.39
C TYR A 53 -25.14 -6.57 1.21
N ASP A 54 -25.42 -7.88 1.31
CA ASP A 54 -26.74 -8.34 1.78
C ASP A 54 -26.84 -8.79 3.24
N GLU A 55 -25.73 -8.96 3.95
CA GLU A 55 -25.76 -9.22 5.39
C GLU A 55 -24.95 -8.15 6.12
N ASN A 56 -25.56 -6.96 6.17
CA ASN A 56 -25.16 -5.81 6.96
C ASN A 56 -23.94 -5.05 6.37
N PRO A 57 -24.15 -4.02 5.52
CA PRO A 57 -23.09 -3.28 4.81
C PRO A 57 -22.12 -2.49 5.71
N TRP A 58 -22.25 -2.62 7.03
CA TRP A 58 -21.49 -1.91 8.06
C TRP A 58 -20.24 -2.68 8.55
N TYR A 59 -19.93 -3.87 8.02
CA TYR A 59 -19.01 -4.81 8.68
C TYR A 59 -17.75 -5.22 7.92
N ASN A 60 -17.53 -4.81 6.66
CA ASN A 60 -16.29 -5.14 5.97
C ASN A 60 -15.37 -3.91 5.87
N THR A 61 -14.62 -3.72 6.93
CA THR A 61 -13.57 -2.68 7.04
C THR A 61 -12.21 -3.18 6.54
N GLY A 62 -12.16 -4.37 5.95
CA GLY A 62 -10.93 -4.94 5.39
C GLY A 62 -10.40 -4.11 4.22
N ILE A 63 -9.08 -4.03 4.13
CA ILE A 63 -8.35 -3.58 2.94
C ILE A 63 -8.36 -4.70 1.91
N LEU A 64 -8.60 -4.34 0.65
CA LEU A 64 -8.40 -5.24 -0.49
C LEU A 64 -6.90 -5.50 -0.67
N GLU A 65 -6.54 -6.76 -0.76
CA GLU A 65 -5.17 -7.22 -0.90
C GLU A 65 -4.92 -7.76 -2.30
N PHE A 66 -3.72 -7.53 -2.84
CA PHE A 66 -3.35 -7.94 -4.19
C PHE A 66 -1.97 -8.57 -4.23
N SER A 67 -1.83 -9.57 -5.09
CA SER A 67 -0.55 -10.11 -5.56
C SER A 67 -0.65 -10.22 -7.08
N LEU A 68 0.12 -9.38 -7.78
CA LEU A 68 -0.01 -9.20 -9.22
C LEU A 68 1.36 -9.28 -9.90
N HIS A 69 1.38 -10.00 -11.01
CA HIS A 69 2.47 -10.09 -11.95
C HIS A 69 2.26 -9.08 -13.08
N SER A 70 3.23 -8.18 -13.22
CA SER A 70 3.33 -7.24 -14.33
C SER A 70 4.00 -7.91 -15.52
N PRO A 71 3.33 -8.00 -16.69
CA PRO A 71 3.89 -8.65 -17.87
C PRO A 71 5.12 -7.90 -18.40
N GLU A 72 5.16 -6.59 -18.21
CA GLU A 72 6.31 -5.76 -18.53
C GLU A 72 7.14 -5.48 -17.28
N ARG A 73 8.44 -5.26 -17.49
CA ARG A 73 9.31 -4.88 -16.38
C ARG A 73 8.91 -3.48 -15.87
N THR A 74 8.57 -3.37 -14.60
CA THR A 74 8.30 -2.08 -13.98
C THR A 74 9.54 -1.19 -14.01
N LYS A 75 9.34 0.12 -13.97
CA LYS A 75 10.45 1.09 -13.87
C LYS A 75 11.21 1.01 -12.54
N TYR A 76 10.72 0.24 -11.56
CA TYR A 76 11.29 0.17 -10.23
C TYR A 76 12.07 -1.13 -10.04
N ARG A 77 13.34 -1.01 -9.65
CA ARG A 77 14.07 -2.17 -9.13
C ARG A 77 13.49 -2.63 -7.80
N PHE A 78 13.17 -1.66 -6.95
CA PHE A 78 12.47 -1.86 -5.68
C PHE A 78 11.84 -0.53 -5.27
N LEU A 79 10.56 -0.59 -4.93
CA LEU A 79 9.80 0.49 -4.33
C LEU A 79 8.87 -0.10 -3.29
N MET A 80 8.84 0.49 -2.11
CA MET A 80 7.95 0.08 -1.04
C MET A 80 7.27 1.30 -0.42
N TYR A 81 5.95 1.29 -0.33
CA TYR A 81 5.16 2.21 0.47
C TYR A 81 4.69 1.51 1.73
N PHE A 82 4.61 2.24 2.83
CA PHE A 82 4.06 1.74 4.09
C PHE A 82 3.37 2.85 4.87
N LYS A 83 2.24 2.54 5.50
CA LYS A 83 1.62 3.37 6.54
C LYS A 83 0.91 2.50 7.56
N THR A 84 0.80 3.00 8.79
CA THR A 84 -0.03 2.38 9.84
C THR A 84 -1.30 3.19 10.01
N PHE A 85 -2.35 2.54 10.49
CA PHE A 85 -3.62 3.18 10.79
C PHE A 85 -3.75 3.40 12.30
N GLU A 86 -4.25 4.57 12.70
CA GLU A 86 -4.80 4.71 14.04
C GLU A 86 -6.03 3.81 14.13
N LYS A 87 -6.18 3.00 15.19
CA LYS A 87 -7.39 2.23 15.41
C LYS A 87 -8.56 3.20 15.47
N VAL A 88 -9.48 3.08 14.51
CA VAL A 88 -10.74 3.83 14.53
C VAL A 88 -11.76 2.90 15.20
N ASP A 89 -12.46 3.40 16.22
CA ASP A 89 -13.61 2.69 16.80
C ASP A 89 -14.66 2.53 15.71
N TYR A 90 -14.82 1.29 15.22
CA TYR A 90 -15.88 0.68 14.38
C TYR A 90 -16.56 1.45 13.24
N GLU A 91 -16.32 2.75 13.05
CA GLU A 91 -17.15 3.63 12.23
C GLU A 91 -16.41 4.23 11.03
N VAL A 92 -15.07 4.22 10.97
CA VAL A 92 -14.36 4.83 9.84
C VAL A 92 -13.02 4.16 9.55
N ILE A 93 -13.04 2.92 9.07
CA ILE A 93 -11.96 2.55 8.13
C ILE A 93 -12.33 3.20 6.82
N ASP A 94 -11.61 4.26 6.56
CA ASP A 94 -11.82 5.12 5.44
C ASP A 94 -11.32 4.43 4.16
N ASN A 95 -12.17 3.58 3.57
CA ASN A 95 -11.95 3.05 2.22
C ASN A 95 -12.07 4.15 1.13
N ARG A 96 -12.26 5.44 1.48
CA ARG A 96 -12.21 6.55 0.51
C ARG A 96 -10.82 6.58 -0.13
N GLY A 97 -10.74 6.05 -1.35
CA GLY A 97 -9.52 5.98 -2.17
C GLY A 97 -9.10 4.57 -2.59
N GLN A 98 -9.64 3.50 -2.00
CA GLN A 98 -9.47 2.13 -2.54
C GLN A 98 -10.49 1.86 -3.64
N ASN A 99 -10.37 2.57 -4.77
CA ASN A 99 -11.09 2.21 -5.99
C ASN A 99 -10.27 1.19 -6.78
N PHE A 100 -10.07 0.01 -6.19
CA PHE A 100 -9.41 -1.09 -6.90
C PHE A 100 -10.43 -1.90 -7.69
N SER A 101 -10.00 -2.35 -8.86
CA SER A 101 -10.81 -3.13 -9.78
C SER A 101 -10.57 -4.62 -9.55
N ILE A 102 -11.56 -5.45 -9.90
CA ILE A 102 -11.35 -6.89 -10.06
C ILE A 102 -10.61 -7.22 -11.36
N PHE A 103 -10.51 -6.26 -12.28
CA PHE A 103 -9.71 -6.38 -13.49
C PHE A 103 -8.24 -6.07 -13.20
N LYS A 104 -7.39 -7.03 -13.54
CA LYS A 104 -5.94 -7.03 -13.36
C LYS A 104 -5.30 -5.76 -13.90
N ASP A 105 -5.54 -5.43 -15.17
CA ASP A 105 -4.87 -4.31 -15.84
C ASP A 105 -5.17 -2.97 -15.16
N ILE A 106 -6.44 -2.72 -14.84
CA ILE A 106 -6.88 -1.49 -14.16
C ILE A 106 -6.23 -1.35 -12.78
N THR A 107 -6.16 -2.45 -12.02
CA THR A 107 -5.57 -2.45 -10.68
C THR A 107 -4.05 -2.32 -10.74
N LEU A 108 -3.41 -2.97 -11.71
CA LEU A 108 -1.98 -2.86 -11.94
C LEU A 108 -1.59 -1.42 -12.32
N ASP A 109 -2.32 -0.79 -13.25
CA ASP A 109 -2.10 0.61 -13.64
C ASP A 109 -2.21 1.54 -12.43
N SER A 110 -3.23 1.34 -11.60
CA SER A 110 -3.43 2.13 -10.39
C SER A 110 -2.27 1.96 -9.40
N LEU A 111 -1.85 0.72 -9.13
CA LEU A 111 -0.76 0.43 -8.18
C LEU A 111 0.63 0.81 -8.72
N LEU A 112 0.81 0.97 -10.03
CA LEU A 112 2.07 1.45 -10.62
C LEU A 112 2.12 2.99 -10.77
N ASP A 113 0.99 3.68 -10.65
CA ASP A 113 0.92 5.14 -10.63
C ASP A 113 1.38 5.71 -9.27
N ALA A 114 2.45 6.48 -9.31
CA ALA A 114 2.99 7.15 -8.14
C ALA A 114 2.03 8.19 -7.56
N ASN A 115 1.23 8.88 -8.38
CA ASN A 115 0.28 9.88 -7.90
C ASN A 115 -0.89 9.22 -7.15
N PHE A 116 -1.39 8.11 -7.69
CA PHE A 116 -2.37 7.27 -7.01
C PHE A 116 -1.83 6.79 -5.65
N LEU A 117 -0.65 6.18 -5.62
CA LEU A 117 -0.05 5.70 -4.38
C LEU A 117 0.19 6.82 -3.37
N ASP A 118 0.79 7.94 -3.78
CA ASP A 118 1.05 9.08 -2.89
C ASP A 118 -0.27 9.62 -2.30
N THR A 119 -1.35 9.65 -3.09
CA THR A 119 -2.70 10.05 -2.62
C THR A 119 -3.27 9.04 -1.63
N PHE A 120 -3.31 7.76 -2.00
CA PHE A 120 -3.82 6.67 -1.17
C PHE A 120 -3.09 6.59 0.18
N TYR A 121 -1.76 6.69 0.16
CA TYR A 121 -0.95 6.61 1.36
C TYR A 121 -0.98 7.90 2.20
N SER A 122 -1.31 9.05 1.61
CA SER A 122 -1.49 10.31 2.36
C SER A 122 -2.79 10.36 3.17
N ASN A 123 -3.77 9.50 2.86
CA ASN A 123 -5.06 9.49 3.55
C ASN A 123 -4.92 8.97 4.98
N SER A 124 -5.65 9.60 5.91
CA SER A 124 -5.76 9.21 7.32
C SER A 124 -4.42 9.11 8.06
N PRO A 125 -3.71 10.23 8.26
CA PRO A 125 -2.37 10.21 8.87
C PRO A 125 -2.36 9.85 10.35
N LEU A 126 -1.29 9.16 10.77
CA LEU A 126 -1.02 8.82 12.17
C LEU A 126 -0.62 10.06 12.97
N LYS A 127 -1.33 10.33 14.08
CA LYS A 127 -0.96 11.41 15.00
C LYS A 127 0.22 10.98 15.88
N LEU A 128 1.29 11.78 15.87
CA LEU A 128 2.48 11.55 16.69
C LEU A 128 2.42 12.33 18.01
N LYS A 129 3.19 11.91 19.01
CA LYS A 129 3.24 12.56 20.34
C LYS A 129 3.70 14.02 20.27
N ASN A 130 4.53 14.35 19.27
CA ASN A 130 5.01 15.71 19.02
C ASN A 130 4.01 16.59 18.22
N LYS A 131 2.75 16.16 18.07
CA LYS A 131 1.67 16.83 17.31
C LYS A 131 1.88 16.85 15.78
N LYS A 132 2.98 16.32 15.24
CA LYS A 132 3.07 16.06 13.81
C LYS A 132 2.12 14.92 13.43
N ARG A 133 1.70 14.91 12.17
CA ARG A 133 0.89 13.84 11.57
C ARG A 133 1.75 13.12 10.55
N PHE A 134 2.11 11.87 10.80
CA PHE A 134 2.83 11.02 9.85
C PHE A 134 1.87 10.51 8.78
N LEU A 135 2.18 10.80 7.52
CA LEU A 135 1.37 10.38 6.38
C LEU A 135 1.74 8.93 6.01
N PHE A 136 2.97 8.74 5.51
CA PHE A 136 3.48 7.45 5.08
C PHE A 136 5.00 7.48 4.91
N GLY A 137 5.59 6.29 4.76
CA GLY A 137 6.96 6.11 4.34
C GLY A 137 7.06 5.49 2.96
N LYS A 138 8.11 5.87 2.23
CA LYS A 138 8.44 5.39 0.88
C LYS A 138 9.90 5.00 0.83
N VAL A 139 10.21 3.79 0.41
CA VAL A 139 11.58 3.30 0.25
C VAL A 139 11.81 2.91 -1.20
N SER A 140 12.89 3.39 -1.79
CA SER A 140 13.26 3.06 -3.17
C SER A 140 14.73 2.68 -3.29
N SER A 141 15.02 1.75 -4.20
CA SER A 141 16.40 1.49 -4.62
C SER A 141 16.83 2.55 -5.64
N VAL A 142 17.79 3.40 -5.28
CA VAL A 142 18.24 4.54 -6.10
C VAL A 142 19.58 4.30 -6.79
N GLY A 143 20.23 3.16 -6.54
CA GLY A 143 21.50 2.82 -7.18
C GLY A 143 22.22 1.68 -6.46
N TYR A 144 23.50 1.56 -6.74
CA TYR A 144 24.40 0.60 -6.10
C TYR A 144 25.77 1.22 -5.88
N VAL A 145 26.47 0.75 -4.85
CA VAL A 145 27.89 1.04 -4.65
C VAL A 145 28.66 0.20 -5.67
N LYS A 146 29.33 0.87 -6.62
CA LYS A 146 29.91 0.29 -7.84
C LYS A 146 30.81 -0.92 -7.59
N GLU A 147 31.53 -0.94 -6.47
CA GLU A 147 32.53 -1.96 -6.15
C GLU A 147 31.99 -3.16 -5.38
N SER A 148 30.78 -3.08 -4.82
CA SER A 148 30.24 -4.11 -3.92
C SER A 148 28.85 -4.63 -4.30
N LEU A 149 28.24 -4.08 -5.36
CA LEU A 149 26.84 -4.35 -5.75
C LEU A 149 25.82 -4.13 -4.62
N ILE A 150 26.23 -3.48 -3.52
CA ILE A 150 25.36 -3.15 -2.40
C ILE A 150 24.40 -2.06 -2.85
N ASN A 151 23.10 -2.31 -2.67
CA ASN A 151 22.07 -1.37 -3.07
C ASN A 151 22.08 -0.14 -2.16
N VAL A 152 21.89 1.03 -2.76
CA VAL A 152 21.60 2.27 -2.03
C VAL A 152 20.09 2.44 -1.96
N LEU A 153 19.57 2.44 -0.74
CA LEU A 153 18.15 2.63 -0.45
C LEU A 153 17.91 4.05 0.05
N LYS A 154 16.91 4.69 -0.52
CA LYS A 154 16.40 6.00 -0.11
C LYS A 154 15.09 5.80 0.62
N LEU A 155 15.03 6.20 1.89
CA LEU A 155 13.80 6.35 2.66
C LEU A 155 13.32 7.79 2.61
N GLU A 156 12.05 7.99 2.31
CA GLU A 156 11.34 9.26 2.42
C GLU A 156 10.20 9.08 3.43
N LEU A 157 10.12 9.98 4.41
CA LEU A 157 9.06 10.01 5.40
C LEU A 157 8.30 11.33 5.28
N TYR A 158 6.99 11.25 5.10
CA TYR A 158 6.14 12.41 4.85
C TYR A 158 5.31 12.75 6.09
N PHE A 159 5.30 14.02 6.47
CA PHE A 159 4.62 14.52 7.66
C PHE A 159 3.86 15.80 7.37
N ILE A 160 2.73 16.00 8.06
CA ILE A 160 2.12 17.32 8.22
C ILE A 160 2.50 17.87 9.60
N ASN A 161 3.12 19.05 9.60
CA ASN A 161 3.47 19.77 10.82
C ASN A 161 2.23 20.37 11.51
N PRO A 162 2.31 20.75 12.80
CA PRO A 162 1.20 21.37 13.52
C PRO A 162 0.67 22.66 12.86
N ASN A 163 1.49 23.37 12.09
CA ASN A 163 1.13 24.55 11.31
C ASN A 163 0.54 24.22 9.91
N ASN A 164 0.23 22.95 9.65
CA ASN A 164 -0.29 22.42 8.39
C ASN A 164 0.63 22.60 7.18
N THR A 165 1.95 22.59 7.38
CA THR A 165 2.92 22.48 6.27
C THR A 165 3.38 21.04 6.10
N LEU A 166 3.61 20.65 4.84
CA LEU A 166 4.23 19.37 4.50
C LEU A 166 5.72 19.42 4.83
N GLU A 167 6.23 18.37 5.47
CA GLU A 167 7.64 18.11 5.71
C GLU A 167 7.99 16.72 5.21
N THR A 168 9.08 16.62 4.45
CA THR A 168 9.64 15.35 4.02
C THR A 168 11.03 15.20 4.63
N LYS A 169 11.27 14.07 5.30
CA LYS A 169 12.60 13.67 5.75
C LYS A 169 13.14 12.60 4.82
N VAL A 170 14.40 12.73 4.41
CA VAL A 170 15.04 11.82 3.47
C VAL A 170 16.29 11.22 4.10
N PHE A 171 16.43 9.91 4.01
CA PHE A 171 17.55 9.15 4.55
C PHE A 171 18.10 8.18 3.50
N PHE A 172 19.40 7.91 3.56
CA PHE A 172 20.05 6.96 2.68
C PHE A 172 20.78 5.91 3.51
N LYS A 173 20.56 4.63 3.17
CA LYS A 173 21.29 3.50 3.76
C LYS A 173 21.68 2.52 2.67
N THR A 174 22.73 1.76 2.94
CA THR A 174 23.19 0.68 2.07
C THR A 174 22.69 -0.66 2.60
N GLY A 175 22.38 -1.60 1.72
CA GLY A 175 21.96 -2.94 2.13
C GLY A 175 21.98 -3.98 1.02
N TRP A 176 22.07 -5.25 1.42
CA TRP A 176 22.15 -6.41 0.54
C TRP A 176 20.76 -6.82 0.02
N LEU A 177 20.20 -6.03 -0.88
CA LEU A 177 18.84 -6.24 -1.40
C LEU A 177 18.81 -7.15 -2.64
N THR A 178 19.88 -7.16 -3.46
CA THR A 178 19.91 -7.90 -4.74
C THR A 178 19.49 -9.36 -4.60
N GLY A 179 20.12 -10.12 -3.70
CA GLY A 179 19.78 -11.55 -3.52
C GLY A 179 18.35 -11.80 -3.03
N LEU A 180 17.77 -10.89 -2.24
CA LEU A 180 16.37 -10.98 -1.83
C LEU A 180 15.41 -10.71 -2.99
N LEU A 181 15.73 -9.76 -3.87
CA LEU A 181 14.93 -9.49 -5.06
C LEU A 181 14.96 -10.65 -6.05
N ASP A 182 16.14 -11.25 -6.27
CA ASP A 182 16.29 -12.39 -7.18
C ASP A 182 15.50 -13.59 -6.65
N LYS A 183 15.60 -13.87 -5.34
CA LYS A 183 14.79 -14.91 -4.68
C LYS A 183 13.29 -14.62 -4.81
N HIS A 184 12.87 -13.38 -4.59
CA HIS A 184 11.47 -12.97 -4.70
C HIS A 184 10.90 -13.18 -6.11
N GLY A 185 11.65 -12.79 -7.16
CA GLY A 185 11.24 -13.02 -8.54
C GLY A 185 11.01 -14.50 -8.85
N HIS A 186 11.95 -15.37 -8.47
CA HIS A 186 11.86 -16.81 -8.72
C HIS A 186 10.73 -17.52 -7.97
N GLU A 187 10.39 -17.06 -6.77
CA GLU A 187 9.24 -17.60 -6.02
C GLU A 187 7.91 -17.14 -6.63
N LYS A 188 7.85 -15.89 -7.10
CA LYS A 188 6.63 -15.29 -7.65
C LYS A 188 6.28 -15.73 -9.05
N GLU A 189 7.25 -16.07 -9.89
CA GLU A 189 7.04 -16.73 -11.19
C GLU A 189 6.17 -18.01 -11.10
N LYS A 190 6.04 -18.59 -9.89
CA LYS A 190 5.27 -19.82 -9.63
C LYS A 190 3.89 -19.58 -9.04
N LEU A 191 3.53 -18.33 -8.71
CA LEU A 191 2.28 -17.98 -8.06
C LEU A 191 1.32 -17.34 -9.07
N GLU A 192 0.04 -17.69 -8.97
CA GLU A 192 -1.02 -17.04 -9.76
C GLU A 192 -1.34 -15.66 -9.18
N ASP A 193 -1.76 -14.75 -10.05
CA ASP A 193 -2.34 -13.47 -9.64
C ASP A 193 -3.62 -13.68 -8.85
N GLY A 194 -3.87 -12.79 -7.90
CA GLY A 194 -5.12 -12.81 -7.18
C GLY A 194 -5.28 -11.69 -6.17
N PHE A 195 -6.47 -11.66 -5.59
CA PHE A 195 -6.83 -10.72 -4.55
C PHE A 195 -7.53 -11.39 -3.38
N ASP A 196 -7.43 -10.79 -2.20
CA ASP A 196 -8.07 -11.24 -0.95
C ASP A 196 -8.59 -10.02 -0.17
N ILE A 197 -9.26 -10.26 0.96
CA ILE A 197 -9.71 -9.22 1.88
C ILE A 197 -9.05 -9.44 3.24
N SER A 198 -8.31 -8.43 3.69
CA SER A 198 -7.67 -8.41 5.00
C SER A 198 -8.68 -8.37 6.16
N SER A 199 -8.19 -8.48 7.40
CA SER A 199 -9.09 -8.62 8.55
C SER A 199 -9.70 -7.28 8.88
N ASN A 200 -10.89 -7.31 9.50
CA ASN A 200 -11.48 -6.10 10.06
C ASN A 200 -10.46 -5.40 10.95
N ASN A 201 -10.24 -4.10 10.70
CA ASN A 201 -9.26 -3.27 11.38
C ASN A 201 -7.77 -3.63 11.13
N PRO A 202 -7.28 -3.47 9.89
CA PRO A 202 -5.88 -3.69 9.57
C PRO A 202 -4.98 -2.65 10.24
N LYS A 203 -3.83 -3.11 10.75
CA LYS A 203 -2.92 -2.28 11.55
C LYS A 203 -2.03 -1.40 10.67
N ASP A 204 -1.65 -1.92 9.51
CA ASP A 204 -0.85 -1.23 8.52
C ASP A 204 -1.14 -1.80 7.14
N VAL A 205 -0.66 -1.08 6.12
CA VAL A 205 -0.72 -1.51 4.73
C VAL A 205 0.61 -1.20 4.07
N VAL A 206 1.01 -2.11 3.17
CA VAL A 206 2.28 -2.07 2.47
C VAL A 206 2.03 -2.35 1.00
N THR A 207 2.67 -1.56 0.14
CA THR A 207 2.77 -1.84 -1.30
C THR A 207 4.22 -2.07 -1.63
N ILE A 208 4.57 -3.25 -2.16
CA ILE A 208 5.91 -3.59 -2.64
C ILE A 208 5.82 -3.73 -4.16
N ILE A 209 6.66 -2.99 -4.88
CA ILE A 209 6.81 -3.06 -6.33
C ILE A 209 8.26 -3.42 -6.64
N THR A 210 8.44 -4.49 -7.41
CA THR A 210 9.74 -4.95 -7.89
C THR A 210 9.77 -4.97 -9.42
N GLY A 211 10.75 -5.65 -10.02
CA GLY A 211 10.91 -5.68 -11.47
C GLY A 211 9.68 -6.18 -12.21
N HIS A 212 8.96 -7.16 -11.68
CA HIS A 212 7.76 -7.74 -12.32
C HIS A 212 6.60 -7.95 -11.35
N GLU A 213 6.76 -7.63 -10.07
CA GLU A 213 5.76 -7.97 -9.05
C GLU A 213 5.23 -6.72 -8.37
N VAL A 214 3.92 -6.74 -8.12
CA VAL A 214 3.20 -5.75 -7.33
C VAL A 214 2.42 -6.48 -6.24
N VAL A 215 2.78 -6.21 -4.99
CA VAL A 215 2.12 -6.75 -3.80
C VAL A 215 1.52 -5.59 -3.02
N HIS A 216 0.24 -5.66 -2.70
CA HIS A 216 -0.46 -4.68 -1.86
C HIS A 216 -1.20 -5.44 -0.76
N LYS A 217 -0.71 -5.42 0.48
CA LYS A 217 -1.25 -6.22 1.58
C LYS A 217 -1.10 -5.52 2.92
N VAL A 218 -1.80 -5.99 3.93
CA VAL A 218 -1.45 -5.70 5.32
C VAL A 218 -0.16 -6.44 5.67
N SER A 219 0.66 -5.89 6.57
CA SER A 219 1.98 -6.51 6.82
C SER A 219 1.89 -7.88 7.49
N GLU A 220 0.76 -8.17 8.15
CA GLU A 220 0.48 -9.46 8.79
C GLU A 220 0.24 -10.59 7.77
N ASP A 221 -0.25 -10.25 6.57
CA ASP A 221 -0.58 -11.21 5.51
C ASP A 221 0.54 -11.34 4.46
N LEU A 222 1.66 -10.64 4.66
CA LEU A 222 2.88 -10.84 3.87
C LEU A 222 3.52 -12.18 4.23
N GLU A 223 3.81 -12.99 3.22
CA GLU A 223 4.36 -14.34 3.38
C GLU A 223 5.66 -14.52 2.56
N GLY A 224 6.48 -15.49 2.95
CA GLY A 224 7.70 -15.85 2.23
C GLY A 224 8.63 -14.66 1.95
N THR A 225 9.05 -14.51 0.70
CA THR A 225 9.93 -13.41 0.26
C THR A 225 9.33 -12.02 0.37
N GLU A 226 8.00 -11.87 0.32
CA GLU A 226 7.35 -10.57 0.54
C GLU A 226 7.65 -10.05 1.96
N LYS A 227 7.52 -10.95 2.94
CA LYS A 227 7.79 -10.65 4.35
C LYS A 227 9.27 -10.39 4.59
N GLU A 228 10.16 -11.17 3.97
CA GLU A 228 11.60 -10.97 4.06
C GLU A 228 12.02 -9.58 3.54
N LEU A 229 11.46 -9.14 2.40
CA LEU A 229 11.70 -7.80 1.85
C LEU A 229 11.22 -6.70 2.78
N TYR A 230 9.99 -6.82 3.29
CA TYR A 230 9.42 -5.87 4.25
C TYR A 230 10.27 -5.78 5.53
N ASP A 231 10.59 -6.91 6.15
CA ASP A 231 11.36 -6.97 7.39
C ASP A 231 12.77 -6.43 7.23
N PHE A 232 13.41 -6.70 6.09
CA PHE A 232 14.70 -6.14 5.75
C PHE A 232 14.66 -4.61 5.77
N VAL A 233 13.67 -3.99 5.12
CA VAL A 233 13.55 -2.53 5.08
C VAL A 233 13.19 -1.95 6.45
N MET A 234 12.22 -2.55 7.16
CA MET A 234 11.80 -2.10 8.49
C MET A 234 12.95 -2.17 9.50
N LYS A 235 13.78 -3.21 9.43
CA LYS A 235 14.97 -3.36 10.27
C LYS A 235 16.04 -2.33 9.89
N LEU A 236 16.29 -2.13 8.60
CA LEU A 236 17.32 -1.22 8.11
C LEU A 236 17.07 0.23 8.55
N PHE A 237 15.81 0.67 8.51
CA PHE A 237 15.41 2.05 8.80
C PHE A 237 14.70 2.25 10.16
N LYS A 238 14.84 1.29 11.07
CA LYS A 238 14.11 1.28 12.35
C LYS A 238 14.27 2.56 13.16
N ASP A 239 15.45 3.17 13.13
CA ASP A 239 15.77 4.35 13.95
C ASP A 239 15.27 5.67 13.32
N GLU A 240 14.99 5.67 12.02
CA GLU A 240 14.50 6.84 11.28
C GLU A 240 12.97 6.91 11.25
N ILE A 241 12.31 5.76 11.19
CA ILE A 241 10.85 5.64 11.19
C ILE A 241 10.30 6.07 12.56
N PRO A 242 9.19 6.82 12.63
CA PRO A 242 8.60 7.22 13.91
C PRO A 242 8.34 6.01 14.80
N LYS A 243 8.76 6.06 16.08
CA LYS A 243 8.56 4.94 17.01
C LYS A 243 7.08 4.57 17.14
N GLU A 244 6.21 5.57 17.08
CA GLU A 244 4.76 5.38 17.08
C GLU A 244 4.27 4.48 15.94
N TYR A 245 4.92 4.47 14.76
CA TYR A 245 4.56 3.54 13.69
C TYR A 245 4.63 2.09 14.17
N PHE A 246 5.74 1.71 14.82
CA PHE A 246 5.93 0.39 15.39
C PHE A 246 5.02 0.13 16.60
N GLU A 247 4.79 1.14 17.44
CA GLU A 247 3.87 1.02 18.58
C GLU A 247 2.43 0.70 18.13
N TYR A 248 1.97 1.24 16.99
CA TYR A 248 0.63 0.95 16.46
C TYR A 248 0.57 -0.36 15.69
N ARG A 249 1.59 -0.67 14.88
CA ARG A 249 1.70 -1.94 14.15
C ARG A 249 1.81 -3.14 15.08
N ASP A 250 2.68 -3.06 16.09
CA ASP A 250 3.01 -4.19 16.97
C ASP A 250 2.04 -4.33 18.14
N LYS A 251 1.07 -3.42 18.30
CA LYS A 251 0.00 -3.57 19.30
C LYS A 251 -0.72 -4.89 19.07
N GLY A 252 -0.57 -5.81 20.02
CA GLY A 252 -1.43 -6.96 20.16
C GLY A 252 -2.81 -6.47 20.57
N TYR A 253 -3.70 -6.26 19.61
CA TYR A 253 -5.11 -6.12 19.93
C TYR A 253 -5.59 -7.51 20.35
N ILE A 254 -6.00 -7.63 21.61
CA ILE A 254 -6.69 -8.82 22.12
C ILE A 254 -7.90 -9.01 21.20
N LYS A 255 -7.94 -10.15 20.52
CA LYS A 255 -9.05 -10.60 19.66
C LYS A 255 -10.30 -10.84 20.49
#